data_AF-T0GBM8-F1
#
_entry.id   AF-T0GBM8-F1
#
_cell.length_a   1.000
_cell.length_b   1.000
_cell.length_c   1.000
_cell.angle_alpha   90.00
_cell.angle_beta   90.00
_cell.angle_gamma   90.00
#
_symmetry.space_group_name_H-M   'P 1'
#
loop_
_entity.id
_entity.type
_entity.pdbx_description
1 polymer ?
#
loop_
_entity_poly.entity_id
_entity_poly.type
_entity_poly.pdbx_seq_one_letter_code
_entity_poly.pdbx_strand_id
1 'polypeptide(L)'
;MVLYFRDRSLFYLDWYELSQEEIQEERENVDYHNKLLQLDYSLENLLRLREYKERHNEVYQESLNDKELQNDLRKWRDLKNTPEETNHREFEEIKKMVLYFRDWSLFYLDWYELSQEEIQEERENVDYHNKLLQLDYSLENLSILKGFKETNEEVYQESLNDSDLQNNLQKWRDLNEREF
;
A
#
# COMPACT_ATOMS: atom_id res chain seq x y z
N MET A 1 25.08 -2.38 -4.03
CA MET A 1 25.25 -1.77 -2.70
C MET A 1 24.89 -0.28 -2.72
N VAL A 2 25.60 0.61 -3.42
CA VAL A 2 25.23 2.05 -3.48
C VAL A 2 23.77 2.27 -3.93
N LEU A 3 23.36 1.62 -5.02
CA LEU A 3 21.98 1.59 -5.51
C LEU A 3 20.97 1.12 -4.45
N TYR A 4 21.34 0.12 -3.64
CA TYR A 4 20.49 -0.43 -2.60
C TYR A 4 20.22 0.59 -1.49
N PHE A 5 21.27 1.28 -1.02
CA PHE A 5 21.11 2.29 0.01
C PHE A 5 20.34 3.52 -0.47
N ARG A 6 20.54 3.95 -1.73
CA ARG A 6 19.70 4.97 -2.36
C ARG A 6 18.23 4.56 -2.36
N ASP A 7 17.93 3.35 -2.83
CA ASP A 7 16.56 2.85 -2.88
C ASP A 7 15.95 2.74 -1.49
N ARG A 8 16.72 2.32 -0.48
CA ARG A 8 16.26 2.24 0.91
C ARG A 8 15.86 3.62 1.44
N SER A 9 16.65 4.66 1.16
CA SER A 9 16.32 6.03 1.53
C SER A 9 15.06 6.56 0.83
N LEU A 10 14.93 6.28 -0.48
CA LEU A 10 13.71 6.63 -1.21
C LEU A 10 12.48 5.88 -0.69
N PHE A 11 12.63 4.61 -0.34
CA PHE A 11 11.59 3.81 0.29
C PHE A 11 11.15 4.44 1.62
N TYR A 12 12.08 4.84 2.49
CA TYR A 12 11.71 5.49 3.74
C TYR A 12 10.98 6.81 3.54
N LEU A 13 11.41 7.61 2.56
CA LEU A 13 10.73 8.87 2.21
C LEU A 13 9.32 8.68 1.65
N ASP A 14 9.07 7.57 0.93
CA ASP A 14 7.77 7.30 0.30
C ASP A 14 6.82 6.49 1.20
N TRP A 15 7.34 5.72 2.15
CA TRP A 15 6.60 4.66 2.85
C TRP A 15 6.40 4.89 4.35
N TYR A 16 7.21 5.72 5.00
CA TYR A 16 7.09 5.94 6.44
C TYR A 16 6.76 7.39 6.77
N GLU A 17 6.01 7.57 7.86
CA GLU A 17 5.81 8.86 8.50
C GLU A 17 7.07 9.27 9.27
N LEU A 18 7.95 10.01 8.59
CA LEU A 18 9.22 10.49 9.14
C LEU A 18 9.08 11.89 9.76
N SER A 19 9.86 12.15 10.80
CA SER A 19 10.09 13.50 11.31
C SER A 19 10.84 14.37 10.29
N GLN A 20 10.79 15.70 10.46
CA GLN A 20 11.49 16.60 9.54
C GLN A 20 13.01 16.39 9.52
N GLU A 21 13.60 15.96 10.65
CA GLU A 21 15.02 15.63 10.74
C GLU A 21 15.34 14.36 9.95
N GLU A 22 14.56 13.30 10.12
CA GLU A 22 14.70 12.04 9.37
C GLU A 22 14.49 12.24 7.86
N ILE A 23 13.50 13.05 7.46
CA ILE A 23 13.30 13.41 6.05
C ILE A 23 14.54 14.08 5.47
N GLN A 24 15.15 14.99 6.24
CA GLN A 24 16.35 15.70 5.79
C GLN A 24 17.54 14.74 5.67
N GLU A 25 17.74 13.86 6.65
CA GLU A 25 18.77 12.82 6.62
C GLU A 25 18.61 11.91 5.39
N GLU A 26 17.40 11.41 5.14
CA GLU A 26 17.18 10.52 4.00
C GLU A 26 17.35 11.21 2.65
N ARG A 27 17.00 12.49 2.53
CA ARG A 27 17.30 13.29 1.33
C ARG A 27 18.80 13.46 1.11
N GLU A 28 19.56 13.75 2.16
CA GLU A 28 21.02 13.83 2.11
C GLU A 28 21.64 12.48 1.71
N ASN A 29 21.11 11.38 2.24
CA ASN A 29 21.49 10.03 1.83
C ASN A 29 21.21 9.80 0.35
N VAL A 30 20.01 10.14 -0.16
CA VAL A 30 19.68 10.03 -1.59
C VAL A 30 20.68 10.82 -2.44
N ASP A 31 20.95 12.07 -2.09
CA ASP A 31 21.88 12.94 -2.81
C ASP A 31 23.31 12.39 -2.80
N TYR A 32 23.78 11.90 -1.64
CA TYR A 32 25.09 11.29 -1.49
C TYR A 32 25.24 10.05 -2.37
N HIS A 33 24.27 9.14 -2.35
CA HIS A 33 24.31 7.93 -3.17
C HIS A 33 24.17 8.25 -4.66
N ASN A 34 23.37 9.27 -5.04
CA ASN A 34 23.28 9.73 -6.43
C ASN A 34 24.62 10.25 -6.94
N LYS A 35 25.37 11.03 -6.14
CA LYS A 35 26.73 11.49 -6.48
C LYS A 35 27.68 10.31 -6.69
N LEU A 36 27.61 9.29 -5.83
CA LEU A 36 28.42 8.07 -5.98
C LEU A 36 28.09 7.29 -7.27
N LEU A 37 26.82 7.22 -7.65
CA LEU A 37 26.38 6.52 -8.87
C LEU A 37 26.77 7.25 -10.16
N GLN A 38 27.05 8.55 -10.09
CA GLN A 38 27.44 9.38 -11.23
C GLN A 38 28.96 9.50 -11.41
N LEU A 39 29.77 8.88 -10.53
CA LEU A 39 31.22 8.91 -10.66
C LEU A 39 31.69 8.32 -11.99
N ASP A 40 32.62 9.02 -12.64
CA ASP A 40 33.28 8.54 -13.84
C ASP A 40 34.27 7.41 -13.52
N TYR A 41 34.64 6.64 -14.54
CA TYR A 41 35.59 5.57 -14.37
C TYR A 41 37.01 6.12 -14.19
N SER A 42 37.49 6.14 -12.95
CA SER A 42 38.84 6.52 -12.58
C SER A 42 39.37 5.67 -11.42
N LEU A 43 40.69 5.55 -11.27
CA LEU A 43 41.29 4.80 -10.17
C LEU A 43 40.88 5.37 -8.79
N GLU A 44 40.83 6.70 -8.67
CA GLU A 44 40.40 7.38 -7.45
C GLU A 44 38.95 7.02 -7.08
N ASN A 45 38.04 7.04 -8.05
CA ASN A 45 36.64 6.69 -7.81
C ASN A 45 36.46 5.20 -7.49
N LEU A 46 37.26 4.32 -8.09
CA LEU A 46 37.27 2.89 -7.74
C LEU A 46 37.72 2.66 -6.29
N LEU A 47 38.71 3.42 -5.81
CA LEU A 47 39.14 3.36 -4.41
C LEU A 47 38.05 3.85 -3.46
N ARG A 48 37.39 4.97 -3.78
CA ARG A 48 36.22 5.47 -3.02
C ARG A 48 35.10 4.44 -2.94
N LEU A 49 34.76 3.79 -4.05
CA LEU A 49 33.72 2.75 -4.08
C LEU A 49 34.13 1.51 -3.26
N ARG A 50 35.42 1.15 -3.24
CA ARG A 50 35.94 0.07 -2.38
C ARG A 50 35.79 0.42 -0.91
N GLU A 51 36.25 1.60 -0.48
CA GLU A 51 36.14 2.07 0.91
C GLU A 51 34.68 2.17 1.35
N TYR A 52 33.81 2.67 0.47
CA TYR A 52 32.36 2.70 0.72
C TYR A 52 31.82 1.30 0.96
N LYS A 53 32.17 0.33 0.09
CA LYS A 53 31.73 -1.06 0.21
C LYS A 53 32.18 -1.65 1.54
N GLU A 54 33.44 -1.44 1.93
CA GLU A 54 33.98 -1.95 3.20
C GLU A 54 33.23 -1.37 4.40
N ARG A 55 32.99 -0.05 4.42
CA ARG A 55 32.29 0.63 5.52
C ARG A 55 30.83 0.18 5.68
N HIS A 56 30.13 -0.07 4.58
CA HIS A 56 28.70 -0.38 4.60
C HIS A 56 28.39 -1.87 4.50
N ASN A 57 29.40 -2.73 4.43
CA ASN A 57 29.19 -4.16 4.19
C ASN A 57 28.35 -4.80 5.30
N GLU A 58 28.65 -4.50 6.56
CA GLU A 58 27.93 -5.08 7.71
C GLU A 58 26.45 -4.69 7.67
N VAL A 59 26.15 -3.39 7.59
CA VAL A 59 24.78 -2.86 7.48
C VAL A 59 24.06 -3.45 6.26
N TYR A 60 24.75 -3.57 5.13
CA TYR A 60 24.17 -4.17 3.92
C TYR A 60 23.80 -5.64 4.13
N GLN A 61 24.69 -6.44 4.75
CA GLN A 61 24.40 -7.84 5.04
C GLN A 61 23.25 -8.00 6.03
N GLU A 62 23.22 -7.17 7.09
CA GLU A 62 22.13 -7.15 8.05
C GLU A 62 20.79 -6.86 7.36
N SER A 63 20.73 -5.81 6.54
CA SER A 63 19.49 -5.46 5.83
C SER A 63 19.08 -6.51 4.79
N LEU A 64 20.02 -7.27 4.21
CA LEU A 64 19.69 -8.39 3.32
C LEU A 64 19.10 -9.60 4.06
N ASN A 65 19.45 -9.78 5.33
CA ASN A 65 18.94 -10.87 6.16
C ASN A 65 17.56 -10.55 6.76
N ASP A 66 17.17 -9.28 6.77
CA ASP A 66 15.83 -8.84 7.16
C ASP A 66 14.80 -9.15 6.06
N LYS A 67 14.08 -10.25 6.22
CA LYS A 67 13.07 -10.70 5.24
C LYS A 67 11.89 -9.75 5.11
N GLU A 68 11.50 -9.08 6.18
CA GLU A 68 10.36 -8.17 6.19
C GLU A 68 10.71 -6.94 5.37
N LEU A 69 11.84 -6.29 5.69
CA LEU A 69 12.37 -5.16 4.93
C LEU A 69 12.56 -5.50 3.45
N GLN A 70 13.09 -6.68 3.11
CA GLN A 70 13.27 -7.07 1.71
C GLN A 70 11.95 -7.28 0.97
N ASN A 71 10.92 -7.80 1.64
CA ASN A 71 9.60 -7.95 1.04
C ASN A 71 8.94 -6.59 0.79
N ASP A 72 9.06 -5.66 1.73
CA ASP A 72 8.48 -4.32 1.58
C ASP A 72 9.23 -3.50 0.53
N LEU A 73 10.56 -3.57 0.49
CA LEU A 73 11.35 -2.97 -0.59
C LEU A 73 10.99 -3.56 -1.96
N ARG A 74 10.65 -4.85 -2.04
CA ARG A 74 10.19 -5.46 -3.30
C ARG A 74 8.85 -4.86 -3.72
N LYS A 75 7.85 -4.84 -2.82
CA LYS A 75 6.53 -4.24 -3.09
C LYS A 75 6.65 -2.78 -3.49
N TRP A 76 7.44 -2.00 -2.75
CA TRP A 76 7.70 -0.60 -3.05
C TRP A 76 8.35 -0.42 -4.42
N ARG A 77 9.36 -1.22 -4.78
CA ARG A 77 9.96 -1.14 -6.12
C ARG A 77 8.96 -1.46 -7.22
N ASP A 78 8.09 -2.45 -7.04
CA ASP A 78 7.07 -2.79 -8.03
C ASP A 78 6.09 -1.62 -8.23
N LEU A 79 5.67 -0.97 -7.14
CA LEU A 79 4.82 0.21 -7.19
C LEU A 79 5.54 1.43 -7.76
N LYS A 80 6.78 1.71 -7.34
CA LYS A 80 7.59 2.85 -7.77
C LYS A 80 7.95 2.78 -9.26
N ASN A 81 8.09 1.56 -9.80
CA ASN A 81 8.34 1.33 -11.23
C ASN A 81 7.05 1.25 -12.06
N THR A 82 5.88 1.26 -11.43
CA THR A 82 4.58 1.34 -12.11
C THR A 82 4.26 2.82 -12.37
N PRO A 83 3.74 3.18 -13.56
CA PRO A 83 3.36 4.57 -13.84
C PRO A 83 2.38 5.11 -12.80
N GLU A 84 2.61 6.34 -12.34
CA GLU A 84 1.83 6.99 -11.28
C GLU A 84 0.32 6.99 -11.57
N GLU A 85 -0.06 7.25 -12.83
CA GLU A 85 -1.46 7.20 -13.28
C GLU A 85 -2.08 5.80 -13.15
N THR A 86 -1.29 4.75 -13.34
CA THR A 86 -1.74 3.36 -13.18
C THR A 86 -1.97 3.05 -11.71
N ASN A 87 -1.05 3.46 -10.83
CA ASN A 87 -1.19 3.31 -9.37
C ASN A 87 -2.42 4.07 -8.86
N HIS A 88 -2.61 5.32 -9.27
CA HIS A 88 -3.80 6.11 -8.91
C HIS A 88 -5.09 5.47 -9.39
N ARG A 89 -5.13 5.00 -10.64
CA ARG A 89 -6.31 4.32 -11.16
C ARG A 89 -6.63 3.07 -10.36
N GLU A 90 -5.62 2.26 -10.06
CA GLU A 90 -5.79 1.03 -9.28
C GLU A 90 -6.24 1.33 -7.85
N PHE A 91 -5.70 2.37 -7.22
CA PHE A 91 -6.16 2.86 -5.91
C PHE A 91 -7.66 3.15 -5.91
N GLU A 92 -8.13 3.96 -6.87
CA GLU A 92 -9.56 4.33 -6.99
C GLU A 92 -10.45 3.12 -7.32
N GLU A 93 -9.98 2.17 -8.14
CA GLU A 93 -10.70 0.93 -8.42
C GLU A 93 -10.87 0.08 -7.15
N ILE A 94 -9.83 -0.05 -6.33
CA ILE A 94 -9.92 -0.78 -5.06
C ILE A 94 -10.83 -0.05 -4.08
N LYS A 95 -10.81 1.30 -4.03
CA LYS A 95 -11.73 2.07 -3.17
C LYS A 95 -13.19 1.79 -3.50
N LYS A 96 -13.54 1.60 -4.78
CA LYS A 96 -14.89 1.17 -5.18
C LYS A 96 -15.22 -0.25 -4.70
N MET A 97 -14.25 -1.16 -4.71
CA MET A 97 -14.42 -2.50 -4.15
C MET A 97 -14.64 -2.45 -2.63
N VAL A 98 -13.82 -1.70 -1.89
CA VAL A 98 -13.99 -1.49 -0.45
C VAL A 98 -15.37 -0.88 -0.13
N LEU A 99 -15.79 0.12 -0.93
CA LEU A 99 -17.11 0.73 -0.82
C LEU A 99 -18.23 -0.29 -1.00
N TYR A 100 -18.09 -1.18 -1.97
CA TYR A 100 -19.04 -2.26 -2.20
C TYR A 100 -19.17 -3.18 -0.98
N PHE A 101 -18.05 -3.65 -0.40
CA PHE A 101 -18.10 -4.52 0.77
C PHE A 101 -18.69 -3.81 2.00
N ARG A 102 -18.39 -2.52 2.19
CA ARG A 102 -19.03 -1.72 3.25
C ARG A 102 -20.55 -1.66 3.09
N ASP A 103 -21.01 -1.34 1.89
CA ASP A 103 -22.45 -1.27 1.59
C ASP A 103 -23.11 -2.64 1.77
N TRP A 104 -22.40 -3.71 1.44
CA TRP A 104 -22.87 -5.07 1.62
C TRP A 104 -23.08 -5.41 3.10
N SER A 105 -22.13 -5.05 3.98
CA SER A 105 -22.29 -5.20 5.44
C SER A 105 -23.46 -4.37 5.98
N LEU A 106 -23.62 -3.12 5.53
CA LEU A 106 -24.77 -2.29 5.92
C LEU A 106 -26.10 -2.88 5.45
N PHE A 107 -26.15 -3.41 4.23
CA PHE A 107 -27.31 -4.13 3.72
C PHE A 107 -27.67 -5.33 4.59
N TYR A 108 -26.67 -6.10 5.04
CA TYR A 108 -26.92 -7.23 5.95
C TYR A 108 -27.54 -6.80 7.27
N LEU A 109 -26.99 -5.74 7.87
CA LEU A 109 -27.47 -5.17 9.12
C LEU A 109 -28.92 -4.67 9.04
N ASP A 110 -29.31 -4.10 7.90
CA ASP A 110 -30.64 -3.51 7.72
C ASP A 110 -31.71 -4.55 7.31
N TRP A 111 -31.35 -5.53 6.48
CA TRP A 111 -32.33 -6.39 5.79
C TRP A 111 -32.59 -7.73 6.47
N TYR A 112 -31.61 -8.26 7.22
CA TYR A 112 -31.71 -9.59 7.82
C TYR A 112 -31.91 -9.53 9.34
N GLU A 113 -32.64 -10.53 9.86
CA GLU A 113 -32.74 -10.74 11.31
C GLU A 113 -31.51 -11.51 11.78
N LEU A 114 -30.47 -10.76 12.14
CA LEU A 114 -29.18 -11.27 12.58
C LEU A 114 -29.15 -11.52 14.10
N SER A 115 -28.33 -12.49 14.52
CA SER A 115 -27.96 -12.66 15.91
C SER A 115 -27.09 -11.49 16.42
N GLN A 116 -26.93 -11.38 17.74
CA GLN A 116 -26.07 -10.33 18.31
C GLN A 116 -24.60 -10.47 17.92
N GLU A 117 -24.13 -11.71 17.68
CA GLU A 117 -22.77 -11.98 17.24
C GLU A 117 -22.56 -11.52 15.79
N GLU A 118 -23.46 -11.88 14.87
CA GLU A 118 -23.43 -11.45 13.47
C GLU A 118 -23.54 -9.92 13.34
N ILE A 119 -24.39 -9.28 14.15
CA ILE A 119 -24.49 -7.81 14.17
C ILE A 119 -23.16 -7.17 14.56
N GLN A 120 -22.44 -7.75 15.53
CA GLN A 120 -21.16 -7.23 15.98
C GLN A 120 -20.09 -7.40 14.88
N GLU A 121 -20.04 -8.56 14.24
CA GLU A 121 -19.13 -8.83 13.12
C GLU A 121 -19.35 -7.86 11.96
N GLU A 122 -20.60 -7.65 11.53
CA GLU A 122 -20.88 -6.73 10.41
C GLU A 122 -20.57 -5.28 10.75
N ARG A 123 -20.73 -4.86 12.01
CA ARG A 123 -20.30 -3.53 12.45
C ARG A 123 -18.79 -3.36 12.42
N GLU A 124 -18.05 -4.38 12.85
CA GLU A 124 -16.59 -4.40 12.76
C GLU A 124 -16.13 -4.36 11.30
N ASN A 125 -16.82 -5.07 10.39
CA ASN A 125 -16.61 -4.99 8.96
C ASN A 125 -16.85 -3.56 8.44
N VAL A 126 -17.97 -2.92 8.79
CA VAL A 126 -18.25 -1.53 8.38
C VAL A 126 -17.14 -0.58 8.85
N ASP A 127 -16.71 -0.68 10.11
CA ASP A 127 -15.64 0.15 10.66
C ASP A 127 -14.29 -0.12 9.96
N TYR A 128 -13.97 -1.37 9.65
CA TYR A 128 -12.78 -1.75 8.91
C TYR A 128 -12.78 -1.15 7.49
N HIS A 129 -13.88 -1.31 6.74
CA HIS A 129 -13.99 -0.74 5.40
C HIS A 129 -13.95 0.79 5.43
N ASN A 130 -14.55 1.43 6.44
CA ASN A 130 -14.47 2.89 6.61
C ASN A 130 -13.03 3.37 6.82
N LYS A 131 -12.20 2.64 7.59
CA LYS A 131 -10.78 2.97 7.75
C LYS A 131 -10.03 2.90 6.42
N LEU A 132 -10.26 1.87 5.60
CA LEU A 132 -9.69 1.77 4.25
C LEU A 132 -10.18 2.89 3.32
N LEU A 133 -11.45 3.29 3.44
CA LEU A 133 -12.02 4.42 2.69
C LEU A 133 -11.49 5.79 3.15
N GLN A 134 -10.89 5.89 4.33
CA GLN A 134 -10.25 7.13 4.80
C GLN A 134 -8.79 7.26 4.37
N LEU A 135 -8.15 6.17 3.92
CA LEU A 135 -6.77 6.25 3.43
C LEU A 135 -6.69 7.20 2.24
N ASP A 136 -5.76 8.16 2.33
CA ASP A 136 -5.31 8.99 1.22
C ASP A 136 -4.33 8.22 0.35
N TYR A 137 -4.13 8.70 -0.88
CA TYR A 137 -3.22 8.06 -1.81
C TYR A 137 -1.75 8.19 -1.34
N SER A 138 -1.10 7.04 -1.13
CA SER A 138 0.34 6.86 -0.93
C SER A 138 0.74 5.47 -1.43
N LEU A 139 2.03 5.22 -1.63
CA LEU A 139 2.50 3.88 -2.05
C LEU A 139 2.25 2.82 -0.96
N GLU A 140 2.41 3.21 0.30
CA GLU A 140 2.08 2.35 1.45
C GLU A 140 0.59 2.00 1.47
N ASN A 141 -0.29 3.00 1.40
CA ASN A 141 -1.74 2.78 1.44
C ASN A 141 -2.22 1.99 0.23
N LEU A 142 -1.67 2.23 -0.96
CA LEU A 142 -1.94 1.41 -2.14
C LEU A 142 -1.50 -0.05 -1.93
N SER A 143 -0.36 -0.29 -1.29
CA SER A 143 0.08 -1.65 -0.95
C SER A 143 -0.89 -2.35 0.01
N ILE A 144 -1.42 -1.64 1.01
CA ILE A 144 -2.46 -2.16 1.92
C ILE A 144 -3.73 -2.51 1.13
N LEU A 145 -4.22 -1.59 0.29
CA LEU A 145 -5.41 -1.80 -0.53
C LEU A 145 -5.24 -2.96 -1.52
N LYS A 146 -4.04 -3.13 -2.10
CA LYS A 146 -3.74 -4.30 -2.94
C LYS A 146 -3.86 -5.61 -2.17
N GLY A 147 -3.42 -5.65 -0.91
CA GLY A 147 -3.62 -6.83 -0.04
C GLY A 147 -5.11 -7.11 0.23
N PHE A 148 -5.90 -6.06 0.46
CA PHE A 148 -7.35 -6.17 0.59
C PHE A 148 -7.97 -6.75 -0.69
N LYS A 149 -7.62 -6.19 -1.86
CA LYS A 149 -8.06 -6.68 -3.17
C LYS A 149 -7.71 -8.14 -3.36
N GLU A 150 -6.45 -8.52 -3.17
CA GLU A 150 -5.99 -9.91 -3.35
C GLU A 150 -6.79 -10.91 -2.51
N THR A 151 -7.14 -10.53 -1.28
CA THR A 151 -7.93 -11.40 -0.37
C THR A 151 -9.40 -11.48 -0.76
N ASN A 152 -9.96 -10.40 -1.31
CA ASN A 152 -11.41 -10.27 -1.53
C ASN A 152 -11.83 -10.38 -3.00
N GLU A 153 -10.90 -10.42 -3.95
CA GLU A 153 -11.20 -10.39 -5.38
C GLU A 153 -12.13 -11.54 -5.80
N GLU A 154 -11.90 -12.76 -5.32
CA GLU A 154 -12.74 -13.92 -5.66
C GLU A 154 -14.18 -13.73 -5.18
N VAL A 155 -14.36 -13.33 -3.91
CA VAL A 155 -15.68 -13.04 -3.33
C VAL A 155 -16.35 -11.86 -4.03
N TYR A 156 -15.57 -10.83 -4.36
CA TYR A 156 -16.07 -9.67 -5.10
C TYR A 156 -16.60 -10.08 -6.46
N GLN A 157 -15.83 -10.83 -7.24
CA GLN A 157 -16.26 -11.30 -8.57
C GLN A 157 -17.44 -12.27 -8.49
N GLU A 158 -17.48 -13.18 -7.51
CA GLU A 158 -18.63 -14.07 -7.31
C GLU A 158 -19.90 -13.28 -7.01
N SER A 159 -19.81 -12.33 -6.06
CA SER A 159 -20.96 -11.52 -5.64
C SER A 159 -21.47 -10.59 -6.76
N LEU A 160 -20.59 -10.06 -7.62
CA LEU A 160 -20.98 -9.28 -8.80
C LEU A 160 -21.75 -10.12 -9.84
N ASN A 161 -21.51 -11.43 -9.88
CA ASN A 161 -22.21 -12.36 -10.77
C ASN A 161 -23.52 -12.90 -10.17
N ASP A 162 -23.78 -12.67 -8.89
CA ASP A 162 -25.05 -13.00 -8.24
C ASP A 162 -26.10 -11.92 -8.52
N SER A 163 -26.93 -12.17 -9.54
CA SER A 163 -27.97 -11.22 -9.95
C SER A 163 -29.00 -10.94 -8.85
N ASP A 164 -29.30 -11.93 -7.99
CA ASP A 164 -30.30 -11.77 -6.95
C ASP A 164 -29.76 -10.87 -5.84
N LEU A 165 -28.51 -11.10 -5.43
CA LEU A 165 -27.81 -10.22 -4.49
C LEU A 165 -27.69 -8.79 -5.03
N GLN A 166 -27.22 -8.62 -6.28
CA GLN A 166 -27.08 -7.28 -6.88
C GLN A 166 -28.43 -6.55 -6.96
N ASN A 167 -29.50 -7.25 -7.34
CA ASN A 167 -30.84 -6.65 -7.39
C ASN A 167 -31.33 -6.23 -6.01
N ASN A 168 -31.05 -7.00 -4.96
CA ASN A 168 -31.44 -6.66 -3.59
C ASN A 168 -30.62 -5.48 -3.05
N LEU A 169 -29.31 -5.48 -3.28
CA LEU A 169 -28.42 -4.38 -2.90
C LEU A 169 -28.82 -3.07 -3.59
N GLN A 170 -29.19 -3.13 -4.88
CA GLN A 170 -29.67 -1.95 -5.60
C GLN A 170 -30.99 -1.42 -5.01
N LYS A 171 -31.95 -2.30 -4.69
CA LYS A 171 -33.20 -1.87 -4.03
C LYS A 171 -32.93 -1.22 -2.67
N TRP A 172 -32.01 -1.77 -1.89
CA TRP A 172 -31.62 -1.22 -0.61
C TRP A 172 -30.99 0.18 -0.76
N ARG A 173 -30.09 0.36 -1.74
CA ARG A 173 -29.53 1.68 -2.07
C ARG A 173 -30.63 2.68 -2.46
N ASP A 174 -31.56 2.28 -3.33
CA ASP A 174 -32.67 3.14 -3.77
C ASP A 174 -33.60 3.57 -2.62
N LEU A 175 -33.71 2.76 -1.57
CA LEU A 175 -34.49 3.09 -0.36
C LEU A 175 -33.73 4.07 0.54
N ASN A 176 -32.43 3.87 0.73
CA ASN A 176 -31.60 4.68 1.62
C ASN A 176 -31.11 6.00 1.00
N GLU A 177 -31.00 6.09 -0.33
CA GLU A 177 -30.69 7.35 -1.04
C GLU A 177 -31.85 8.36 -0.99
N ARG A 178 -33.08 7.93 -0.67
CA ARG A 178 -34.25 8.82 -0.55
C ARG A 178 -34.37 9.52 0.80
N GLU A 179 -33.48 9.20 1.75
CA GLU A 179 -33.52 9.75 3.12
C GLU A 179 -32.56 10.96 3.33
N PHE A 180 -31.92 11.46 2.28
CA PHE A 180 -31.09 12.69 2.28
C PHE A 180 -31.60 13.73 1.28
#